data_AF-X0T5L0-F1
#
_entry.id   AF-X0T5L0-F1
#
_cell.length_a   1.000
_cell.length_b   1.000
_cell.length_c   1.000
_cell.angle_alpha   90.00
_cell.angle_beta   90.00
_cell.angle_gamma   90.00
#
_symmetry.space_group_name_H-M   'P 1'
#
loop_
_entity.id
_entity.type
_entity.pdbx_description
1 polymer ?
#
loop_
_entity_poly.entity_id
_entity_poly.type
_entity_poly.pdbx_seq_one_letter_code
_entity_poly.pdbx_strand_id
1 'polypeptide(L)'
;MNAVLKGPVEILGSAKIESFDYYKFEFRHEGAFEWSFLRRFEEPVADGLLGVWDTTNLPAGKYWFRLVVVKKDANYELCEVPVTVAR
;
A
#
# COMPACT_ATOMS: atom_id res chain seq x y z
N MET A 1 16.08 1.57 0.20
CA MET A 1 15.75 2.77 1.00
C MET A 1 14.59 2.41 1.90
N ASN A 2 14.65 2.74 3.20
CA ASN A 2 13.51 2.56 4.13
C ASN A 2 12.92 3.93 4.41
N ALA A 3 11.64 4.14 4.10
CA ALA A 3 10.95 5.39 4.40
C ALA A 3 10.55 5.43 5.89
N VAL A 4 10.65 6.61 6.51
CA VAL A 4 10.14 6.86 7.86
C VAL A 4 8.82 7.62 7.74
N LEU A 5 7.76 7.04 8.32
CA LEU A 5 6.38 7.50 8.20
C LEU A 5 5.88 8.06 9.52
N LYS A 6 5.07 9.13 9.45
CA LYS A 6 4.41 9.72 10.62
C LYS A 6 3.13 10.43 10.19
N GLY A 7 2.02 10.11 10.85
CA GLY A 7 0.71 10.71 10.56
C GLY A 7 0.14 10.26 9.21
N PRO A 8 -0.67 11.12 8.57
CA PRO A 8 -1.14 10.90 7.20
C PRO A 8 0.02 10.95 6.19
N VAL A 9 0.18 9.86 5.44
CA VAL A 9 1.22 9.73 4.41
C VAL A 9 0.58 9.53 3.06
N GLU A 10 0.95 10.38 2.09
CA GLU A 10 0.57 10.23 0.69
C GLU A 10 1.41 9.14 0.01
N ILE A 11 0.75 8.27 -0.73
CA ILE A 11 1.38 7.21 -1.52
C ILE A 11 1.26 7.62 -2.99
N LEU A 12 2.40 7.97 -3.58
CA LEU A 12 2.52 8.37 -4.98
C LEU A 12 3.04 7.21 -5.83
N GLY A 13 2.52 7.06 -7.04
CA GLY A 13 2.98 6.06 -7.99
C GLY A 13 2.00 5.78 -9.10
N SER A 14 2.06 4.56 -9.65
CA SER A 14 1.15 4.09 -10.71
C SER A 14 0.49 2.78 -10.30
N ALA A 15 -0.83 2.71 -10.49
CA ALA A 15 -1.66 1.52 -10.33
C ALA A 15 -2.57 1.41 -11.56
N LYS A 16 -1.93 1.18 -12.72
CA LYS A 16 -2.60 1.05 -14.01
C LYS A 16 -1.92 -0.06 -14.80
N ILE A 17 -2.69 -1.10 -15.09
CA ILE A 17 -2.27 -2.26 -15.88
C ILE A 17 -3.34 -2.61 -16.91
N GLU A 18 -3.00 -3.43 -17.90
CA GLU A 18 -4.01 -4.00 -18.80
C GLU A 18 -5.01 -4.86 -18.01
N SER A 19 -6.27 -4.83 -18.41
CA SER A 19 -7.37 -5.54 -17.75
C SER A 19 -7.52 -5.20 -16.26
N PHE A 20 -7.16 -3.97 -15.86
CA PHE A 20 -7.35 -3.45 -14.50
C PHE A 20 -8.79 -3.65 -14.00
N ASP A 21 -8.90 -4.11 -12.76
CA ASP A 21 -10.15 -4.19 -11.98
C ASP A 21 -10.11 -3.19 -10.82
N TYR A 22 -9.17 -3.37 -9.90
CA TYR A 22 -8.96 -2.47 -8.76
C TYR A 22 -7.52 -2.55 -8.26
N TYR A 23 -7.12 -1.64 -7.39
CA TYR A 23 -5.95 -1.86 -6.54
C TYR A 23 -6.29 -1.72 -5.06
N LYS A 24 -5.46 -2.30 -4.21
CA LYS A 24 -5.60 -2.21 -2.77
C LYS A 24 -4.26 -1.99 -2.09
N PHE A 25 -4.34 -1.36 -0.94
CA PHE A 25 -3.25 -1.22 0.00
C PHE A 25 -3.42 -2.21 1.14
N GLU A 26 -2.31 -2.83 1.50
CA GLU A 26 -2.24 -3.71 2.66
C GLU A 26 -0.93 -3.44 3.40
N PHE A 27 -0.91 -3.74 4.69
CA PHE A 27 0.27 -3.57 5.52
C PHE A 27 0.39 -4.69 6.54
N ARG A 28 1.59 -4.87 7.07
CA ARG A 28 1.83 -5.77 8.21
C ARG A 28 3.01 -5.30 9.03
N HIS A 29 3.02 -5.63 10.32
CA HIS A 29 4.20 -5.43 11.15
C HIS A 29 5.33 -6.36 10.68
N GLU A 30 6.59 -5.95 10.84
CA GLU A 30 7.73 -6.82 10.58
C GLU A 30 7.64 -8.10 11.43
N GLY A 31 7.80 -9.26 10.78
CA GLY A 31 7.67 -10.57 11.42
C GLY A 31 6.25 -11.13 11.47
N ALA A 32 5.21 -10.35 11.13
CA ALA A 32 3.85 -10.88 11.00
C ALA A 32 3.67 -11.67 9.70
N PHE A 33 2.87 -12.74 9.72
CA PHE A 33 2.56 -13.54 8.54
C PHE A 33 1.42 -12.94 7.71
N GLU A 34 0.38 -12.45 8.39
CA GLU A 34 -0.84 -11.96 7.75
C GLU A 34 -0.74 -10.49 7.34
N TRP A 35 -1.39 -10.16 6.23
CA TRP A 35 -1.53 -8.80 5.73
C TRP A 35 -2.86 -8.21 6.16
N SER A 36 -2.82 -7.03 6.77
CA SER A 36 -4.01 -6.25 7.10
C SER A 36 -4.44 -5.42 5.90
N PHE A 37 -5.72 -5.53 5.54
CA PHE A 37 -6.33 -4.66 4.54
C PHE A 37 -6.42 -3.23 5.05
N LEU A 38 -6.01 -2.28 4.21
CA LEU A 38 -6.08 -0.85 4.51
C LEU A 38 -7.23 -0.21 3.72
N ARG A 39 -7.18 -0.30 2.39
CA ARG A 39 -8.15 0.32 1.49
C ARG A 39 -8.09 -0.27 0.09
N ARG A 40 -9.22 -0.22 -0.62
CA ARG A 40 -9.37 -0.56 -2.04
C ARG A 40 -9.79 0.68 -2.82
N PHE A 41 -9.36 0.74 -4.08
CA PHE A 41 -9.64 1.82 -5.02
C PHE A 41 -10.01 1.24 -6.38
N GLU A 42 -11.06 1.79 -6.99
CA GLU A 42 -11.63 1.28 -8.25
C GLU A 42 -11.15 2.06 -9.49
N GLU A 43 -10.46 3.19 -9.31
CA GLU A 43 -10.01 4.04 -10.41
C GLU A 43 -8.50 3.85 -10.65
N PRO A 44 -8.06 3.47 -11.86
CA PRO A 44 -6.64 3.32 -12.15
C PRO A 44 -5.94 4.68 -12.15
N VAL A 45 -4.73 4.72 -11.60
CA VAL A 45 -3.92 5.95 -11.52
C VAL A 45 -2.60 5.73 -12.25
N ALA A 46 -2.18 6.71 -13.04
CA ALA A 46 -0.88 6.74 -13.68
C ALA A 46 -0.11 7.97 -13.18
N ASP A 47 1.07 7.73 -12.59
CA ASP A 47 1.99 8.73 -12.07
C ASP A 47 1.32 9.82 -11.21
N GLY A 48 0.64 9.39 -10.14
CA GLY A 48 -0.16 10.27 -9.30
C GLY A 48 -0.42 9.73 -7.90
N LEU A 49 -1.35 10.37 -7.20
CA LEU A 49 -1.77 9.97 -5.86
C LEU A 49 -2.59 8.67 -5.93
N LEU A 50 -2.03 7.61 -5.36
CA LEU A 50 -2.72 6.34 -5.19
C LEU A 50 -3.61 6.33 -3.93
N GLY A 51 -3.25 7.12 -2.93
CA GLY A 51 -4.07 7.26 -1.73
C GLY A 51 -3.27 7.68 -0.50
N VAL A 52 -3.95 7.71 0.64
CA VAL A 52 -3.36 8.14 1.91
C VAL A 52 -3.42 6.99 2.92
N TRP A 53 -2.29 6.75 3.57
CA TRP A 53 -2.20 5.89 4.75
C TRP A 53 -2.03 6.74 6.00
N ASP A 54 -3.05 6.76 6.86
CA ASP A 54 -2.93 7.35 8.19
C ASP A 54 -2.26 6.37 9.17
N THR A 55 -1.02 6.70 9.54
CA THR A 55 -0.20 5.90 10.46
C THR A 55 -0.29 6.35 11.92
N THR A 56 -1.11 7.38 12.23
CA THR A 56 -1.19 8.03 13.56
C THR A 56 -1.48 7.04 14.70
N ASN A 57 -2.31 6.03 14.44
CA ASN A 57 -2.75 5.05 15.44
C ASN A 57 -1.93 3.75 15.42
N LEU A 58 -0.89 3.66 14.59
CA LEU A 58 -0.02 2.49 14.57
C LEU A 58 1.10 2.62 15.62
N PRO A 59 1.46 1.53 16.31
CA PRO A 59 2.68 1.49 17.12
C PRO A 59 3.90 1.89 16.28
N ALA A 60 4.86 2.57 16.91
CA ALA A 60 6.16 2.79 16.27
C ALA A 60 6.87 1.45 16.07
N GLY A 61 7.45 1.25 14.89
CA GLY A 61 8.03 -0.02 14.53
C GLY A 61 8.28 -0.15 13.03
N LYS A 62 8.81 -1.31 12.63
CA LYS A 62 9.03 -1.64 11.23
C LYS A 62 7.80 -2.35 10.67
N TYR A 63 7.43 -1.97 9.46
CA TYR A 63 6.29 -2.49 8.75
C TYR A 63 6.67 -2.81 7.32
N TRP A 64 5.86 -3.65 6.69
CA TRP A 64 5.81 -3.79 5.26
C TRP A 64 4.51 -3.17 4.76
N PHE A 65 4.62 -2.38 3.72
CA PHE A 65 3.49 -1.90 2.92
C PHE A 65 3.47 -2.65 1.61
N ARG A 66 2.29 -2.95 1.09
CA ARG A 66 2.16 -3.40 -0.29
C ARG A 66 1.00 -2.77 -1.04
N LEU A 67 1.27 -2.48 -2.30
CA LEU A 67 0.29 -2.23 -3.34
C LEU A 67 0.02 -3.53 -4.08
N VAL A 68 -1.26 -3.90 -4.20
CA VAL A 68 -1.71 -5.02 -5.03
C VAL A 68 -2.64 -4.48 -6.11
N VAL A 69 -2.26 -4.64 -7.38
CA VAL A 69 -3.06 -4.22 -8.54
C VAL A 69 -3.69 -5.47 -9.15
N VAL A 70 -5.01 -5.54 -9.16
CA VAL A 70 -5.80 -6.72 -9.53
C VAL A 70 -6.39 -6.54 -10.92
N LYS A 71 -6.35 -7.61 -11.71
CA LYS A 71 -6.95 -7.72 -13.03
C LYS A 71 -8.34 -8.34 -12.94
N LYS A 72 -9.16 -8.12 -13.97
CA LYS A 72 -10.55 -8.63 -14.05
C LYS A 72 -10.65 -10.16 -14.06
N ASP A 73 -9.57 -10.85 -14.42
CA ASP A 73 -9.45 -12.32 -14.38
C ASP A 73 -8.96 -12.84 -13.01
N ALA A 74 -8.91 -11.97 -12.00
CA ALA A 74 -8.40 -12.22 -10.64
C ALA A 74 -6.88 -12.48 -10.54
N ASN A 75 -6.11 -12.35 -11.62
CA ASN A 75 -4.65 -12.24 -11.52
C ASN A 75 -4.25 -10.89 -10.92
N TYR A 76 -3.03 -10.77 -10.41
CA TYR A 76 -2.56 -9.54 -9.79
C TYR A 76 -1.05 -9.32 -9.92
N GLU A 77 -0.65 -8.06 -9.80
CA GLU A 77 0.74 -7.62 -9.69
C GLU A 77 0.94 -6.94 -8.32
N LEU A 78 2.12 -7.10 -7.73
CA LEU A 78 2.41 -6.62 -6.38
C LEU A 78 3.71 -5.82 -6.31
N CYS A 79 3.69 -4.81 -5.44
CA CYS A 79 4.85 -4.01 -5.06
C CYS A 79 4.88 -3.92 -3.53
N GLU A 80 5.92 -4.50 -2.92
CA GLU A 80 6.09 -4.50 -1.47
C GLU A 80 7.31 -3.67 -1.08
N VAL A 81 7.17 -2.80 -0.07
CA VAL A 81 8.24 -1.94 0.40
C VAL A 81 8.34 -1.94 1.93
N PRO A 82 9.56 -2.00 2.50
CA PRO A 82 9.76 -1.84 3.93
C PRO A 82 9.65 -0.37 4.33
N VAL A 83 8.96 -0.10 5.44
CA VAL A 83 8.79 1.23 6.02
C VAL A 83 8.97 1.19 7.54
N THR A 84 9.25 2.32 8.15
CA THR A 84 9.32 2.48 9.61
C THR A 84 8.31 3.52 10.05
N VAL A 85 7.38 3.17 10.93
CA VAL A 85 6.45 4.13 11.54
C VAL A 85 7.13 4.74 12.77
N ALA A 86 7.19 6.07 12.81
CA ALA A 86 7.73 6.86 13.92
C ALA A 86 6.58 7.53 14.70
N ARG A 87 6.87 7.88 15.96
CA ARG A 87 5.98 8.69 16.81
C ARG A 87 6.11 10.18 16.55
#